data_AF-A0AAD2GVJ2-F1
#
_entry.id   AF-A0AAD2GVJ2-F1
#
_cell.length_a   1.000
_cell.length_b   1.000
_cell.length_c   1.000
_cell.angle_alpha   90.00
_cell.angle_beta   90.00
_cell.angle_gamma   90.00
#
_symmetry.space_group_name_H-M   'P 1'
#
loop_
_entity.id
_entity.type
_entity.pdbx_description
1 polymer ?
#
loop_
_entity_poly.entity_id
_entity_poly.type
_entity_poly.pdbx_seq_one_letter_code
_entity_poly.pdbx_strand_id
1 'polypeptide(L)'
;MDVEDPEPPPTPEGYKLSKTGRVVKKSWGGKRAGSGRPKNSILISPLVRVVVNPGRIEPSKADDISARLDYVRNNSEFSDIAASATTVIDDTLGADELRDRDLGGADLDASEEKLDDVRPQSELSKWFLSVRNCIAKETRKHGLPKCYQRGDFFYRPRHPVFALQHAASHEFKPSSLYAKDVFIWLPHLLPGCTDNLRCKCGVYLIRKGFSDNPIARRVRHLPEDYYLLTSRYLCDKDRQTNPGCGKNYQGTDPHIVTQLPRFVQEAFPAYLSDGAGIDKTLMQTFNSCVVKRLGPSPFSELASEIQHGHHARKELMYYAAAEHYQYYGKEQIPSFSSFSDPLGYAGLPPSVSYLRDMYTSYITAHRIFMDRAQAALPLGIAKADHTFDVLKYMGGLKGEPIWKALYSIVNQWEEVRGHCFALTKSLSNVRDMMRLIQASLEKVGHPPTSILYTDSPQSTCYYRSTNPPQLPPPSPGCTPAGVLLGTLRRSSEGT
;
A
#
# COMPACT_ATOMS: atom_id res chain seq x y z
N MET A 1 51.87 24.71 -17.15
CA MET A 1 51.52 23.85 -16.00
C MET A 1 50.26 23.14 -16.43
N ASP A 2 50.48 22.08 -17.18
CA ASP A 2 49.46 21.26 -17.82
C ASP A 2 48.74 20.44 -16.74
N VAL A 3 47.42 20.51 -16.73
CA VAL A 3 46.55 19.76 -15.83
C VAL A 3 46.09 18.54 -16.61
N GLU A 4 46.66 17.38 -16.29
CA GLU A 4 46.23 16.09 -16.81
C GLU A 4 44.85 15.72 -16.26
N ASP A 5 43.94 15.31 -17.15
CA ASP A 5 42.64 14.75 -16.81
C ASP A 5 42.80 13.34 -16.19
N PRO A 6 42.00 12.97 -15.18
CA PRO A 6 42.10 11.67 -14.52
C PRO A 6 41.49 10.54 -15.36
N GLU A 7 42.22 9.42 -15.46
CA GLU A 7 41.78 8.20 -16.13
C GLU A 7 40.52 7.58 -15.48
N PRO A 8 39.63 6.96 -16.27
CA PRO A 8 38.45 6.27 -15.76
C PRO A 8 38.80 4.93 -15.08
N PRO A 9 37.96 4.48 -14.12
CA PRO A 9 38.21 3.26 -13.36
C PRO A 9 38.03 1.98 -14.22
N PRO A 10 38.74 0.89 -13.89
CA PRO A 10 38.67 -0.35 -14.65
C PRO A 10 37.32 -1.07 -14.43
N THR A 11 36.78 -1.62 -15.51
CA THR A 11 35.60 -2.50 -15.50
C THR A 11 35.93 -3.86 -14.86
N PRO A 12 34.99 -4.49 -14.11
CA PRO A 12 35.26 -5.76 -13.46
C PRO A 12 35.13 -6.93 -14.44
N GLU A 13 36.25 -7.56 -14.77
CA GLU A 13 36.28 -8.86 -15.44
C GLU A 13 36.09 -10.02 -14.44
N GLY A 14 35.15 -10.91 -14.76
CA GLY A 14 35.33 -12.37 -14.71
C GLY A 14 35.60 -13.05 -13.35
N TYR A 15 34.54 -13.49 -12.67
CA TYR A 15 34.66 -14.58 -11.68
C TYR A 15 34.86 -15.94 -12.38
N LYS A 16 36.06 -16.50 -12.27
CA LYS A 16 36.33 -17.94 -12.51
C LYS A 16 36.15 -18.71 -11.21
N LEU A 17 35.29 -19.72 -11.24
CA LEU A 17 35.14 -20.75 -10.20
C LEU A 17 36.33 -21.71 -10.25
N SER A 18 37.12 -21.79 -9.17
CA SER A 18 38.08 -22.88 -8.95
C SER A 18 37.55 -23.86 -7.90
N LYS A 19 37.53 -25.14 -8.28
CA LYS A 19 37.27 -26.30 -7.43
C LYS A 19 38.44 -26.53 -6.45
N THR A 20 38.10 -27.14 -5.31
CA THR A 20 38.92 -27.89 -4.33
C THR A 20 39.28 -27.21 -2.99
N GLY A 21 38.98 -27.92 -1.89
CA GLY A 21 39.97 -28.25 -0.86
C GLY A 21 40.17 -27.34 0.36
N ARG A 22 39.24 -27.40 1.33
CA ARG A 22 39.45 -27.59 2.78
C ARG A 22 40.50 -26.78 3.61
N VAL A 23 39.99 -26.30 4.75
CA VAL A 23 40.58 -26.05 6.12
C VAL A 23 41.26 -24.69 6.37
N VAL A 24 40.79 -23.97 7.41
CA VAL A 24 41.47 -23.72 8.71
C VAL A 24 40.69 -22.67 9.54
N LYS A 25 40.22 -23.09 10.73
CA LYS A 25 39.86 -22.20 11.85
C LYS A 25 41.15 -21.61 12.44
N LYS A 26 41.23 -20.29 12.59
CA LYS A 26 42.20 -19.66 13.51
C LYS A 26 41.48 -18.86 14.57
N SER A 27 41.57 -19.37 15.80
CA SER A 27 41.37 -18.65 17.05
C SER A 27 42.58 -17.74 17.29
N TRP A 28 42.33 -16.50 17.73
CA TRP A 28 43.34 -15.67 18.38
C TRP A 28 42.74 -15.10 19.67
N GLY A 29 43.25 -15.60 20.79
CA GLY A 29 43.16 -14.95 22.09
C GLY A 29 44.46 -14.21 22.36
N GLY A 30 44.36 -13.02 22.95
CA GLY A 30 45.50 -12.23 23.43
C GLY A 30 45.00 -11.09 24.31
N LYS A 31 45.41 -11.10 25.58
CA LYS A 31 45.06 -10.18 26.67
C LYS A 31 45.97 -8.94 26.71
N ARG A 32 45.40 -7.82 27.19
CA ARG A 32 45.95 -6.66 28.00
C ARG A 32 47.23 -5.97 27.47
N ALA A 33 47.45 -4.65 27.54
CA ALA A 33 47.14 -3.62 28.53
C ALA A 33 47.40 -2.22 27.90
N GLY A 34 46.96 -1.14 28.57
CA GLY A 34 47.69 0.14 28.57
C GLY A 34 47.02 1.38 27.98
N SER A 35 46.44 2.20 28.87
CA SER A 35 46.52 3.68 28.95
C SER A 35 46.46 4.56 27.68
N GLY A 36 45.46 5.45 27.64
CA GLY A 36 45.53 6.71 26.89
C GLY A 36 44.17 7.32 26.62
N ARG A 37 43.73 8.28 27.45
CA ARG A 37 42.62 9.19 27.11
C ARG A 37 43.13 10.26 26.15
N PRO A 38 42.51 10.47 24.98
CA PRO A 38 42.55 11.77 24.33
C PRO A 38 41.24 12.51 24.59
N LYS A 39 41.37 13.76 25.05
CA LYS A 39 40.31 14.76 25.07
C LYS A 39 40.03 15.16 23.61
N ASN A 40 38.88 14.77 23.07
CA ASN A 40 38.38 15.35 21.82
C ASN A 40 37.25 16.33 22.15
N SER A 41 37.61 17.62 22.11
CA SER A 41 36.70 18.74 21.95
C SER A 41 35.98 18.61 20.60
N ILE A 42 34.68 18.35 20.63
CA ILE A 42 33.82 18.43 19.46
C ILE A 42 33.60 19.92 19.17
N LEU A 43 34.33 20.43 18.17
CA LEU A 43 34.03 21.70 17.53
C LEU A 43 32.70 21.53 16.78
N ILE A 44 31.68 22.26 17.24
CA ILE A 44 30.40 22.41 16.53
C ILE A 44 30.70 23.29 15.31
N SER A 45 30.72 22.69 14.12
CA SER A 45 30.74 23.41 12.86
C SER A 45 29.50 24.32 12.74
N PRO A 46 29.63 25.55 12.24
CA PRO A 46 28.48 26.44 12.08
C PRO A 46 27.51 25.87 11.03
N LEU A 47 26.22 25.90 11.34
CA LEU A 47 25.14 25.63 10.39
C LEU A 47 25.31 26.55 9.18
N VAL A 48 25.76 26.00 8.05
CA VAL A 48 25.65 26.64 6.75
C VAL A 48 24.17 26.67 6.39
N ARG A 49 23.53 27.83 6.56
CA ARG A 49 22.24 28.11 5.92
C ARG A 49 22.46 28.11 4.41
N VAL A 50 22.13 27.00 3.76
CA VAL A 50 21.95 26.97 2.32
C VAL A 50 20.68 27.74 2.01
N VAL A 51 20.83 29.05 1.74
CA VAL A 51 19.76 29.84 1.13
C VAL A 51 19.68 29.38 -0.32
N VAL A 52 18.77 28.44 -0.59
CA VAL A 52 18.42 28.07 -1.96
C VAL A 52 17.69 29.27 -2.56
N ASN A 53 18.43 30.08 -3.31
CA ASN A 53 17.87 31.13 -4.14
C ASN A 53 16.93 30.44 -5.14
N PRO A 54 15.64 30.80 -5.26
CA PRO A 54 14.77 30.29 -6.32
C PRO A 54 15.18 30.94 -7.65
N GLY A 55 16.38 30.58 -8.10
CA GLY A 55 16.90 30.95 -9.40
C GLY A 55 15.99 30.37 -10.47
N ARG A 56 15.60 31.23 -11.40
CA ARG A 56 14.86 30.92 -12.62
C ARG A 56 15.47 29.66 -13.25
N ILE A 57 14.76 28.53 -13.14
CA ILE A 57 15.19 27.26 -13.75
C ILE A 57 15.23 27.50 -15.25
N GLU A 58 16.37 27.22 -15.88
CA GLU A 58 16.48 27.34 -17.33
C GLU A 58 15.45 26.45 -18.02
N PRO A 59 14.79 26.90 -19.10
CA PRO A 59 13.69 26.18 -19.74
C PRO A 59 14.04 24.72 -20.10
N SER A 60 15.27 24.49 -20.57
CA SER A 60 15.77 23.15 -20.93
C SER A 60 15.81 22.16 -19.76
N LYS A 61 16.04 22.64 -18.53
CA LYS A 61 16.03 21.81 -17.32
C LYS A 61 14.63 21.61 -16.75
N ALA A 62 13.73 22.57 -16.97
CA ALA A 62 12.32 22.43 -16.60
C ALA A 62 11.62 21.34 -17.45
N ASP A 63 11.95 21.28 -18.74
CA ASP A 63 11.44 20.25 -19.65
C ASP A 63 11.97 18.84 -19.28
N ASP A 64 13.23 18.72 -18.86
CA ASP A 64 13.80 17.47 -18.34
C ASP A 64 13.10 17.00 -17.05
N ILE A 65 12.87 17.91 -16.09
CA ILE A 65 12.16 17.58 -14.85
C ILE A 65 10.71 17.17 -15.15
N SER A 66 10.00 17.88 -16.03
CA SER A 66 8.63 17.53 -16.41
C SER A 66 8.58 16.15 -17.08
N ALA A 67 9.49 15.86 -18.01
CA ALA A 67 9.57 14.56 -18.68
C ALA A 67 9.87 13.42 -17.69
N ARG A 68 10.78 13.65 -16.72
CA ARG A 68 11.06 12.68 -15.66
C ARG A 68 9.88 12.49 -14.72
N LEU A 69 9.15 13.55 -14.38
CA LEU A 69 7.94 13.48 -13.56
C LEU A 69 6.80 12.77 -14.30
N ASP A 70 6.62 13.03 -15.59
CA ASP A 70 5.62 12.32 -16.40
C ASP A 70 5.99 10.85 -16.58
N TYR A 71 7.27 10.53 -16.77
CA TYR A 71 7.74 9.15 -16.74
C TYR A 71 7.44 8.48 -15.41
N VAL A 72 7.79 9.11 -14.28
CA VAL A 72 7.46 8.57 -12.95
C VAL A 72 5.96 8.48 -12.77
N ARG A 73 5.16 9.49 -13.16
CA ARG A 73 3.70 9.50 -13.01
C ARG A 73 3.05 8.37 -13.80
N ASN A 74 3.46 8.20 -15.05
CA ASN A 74 2.94 7.15 -15.92
C ASN A 74 3.37 5.76 -15.45
N ASN A 75 4.43 5.66 -14.65
CA ASN A 75 4.97 4.41 -14.11
C ASN A 75 4.82 4.27 -12.58
N SER A 76 4.09 5.16 -11.90
CA SER A 76 4.01 5.17 -10.44
C SER A 76 2.72 4.53 -9.96
N GLU A 77 2.89 3.53 -9.13
CA GLU A 77 1.89 2.55 -8.68
C GLU A 77 0.75 3.13 -7.82
N PHE A 78 0.88 4.36 -7.35
CA PHE A 78 0.03 4.91 -6.27
C PHE A 78 -1.12 5.82 -6.71
N SER A 79 -1.29 6.13 -8.01
CA SER A 79 -2.39 7.02 -8.45
C SER A 79 -3.76 6.34 -8.48
N ASP A 80 -3.82 5.01 -8.61
CA ASP A 80 -5.03 4.33 -9.08
C ASP A 80 -5.78 3.54 -7.99
N ILE A 81 -5.17 3.35 -6.81
CA ILE A 81 -5.79 2.64 -5.65
C ILE A 81 -7.08 3.34 -5.19
N ALA A 82 -7.20 4.62 -5.49
CA ALA A 82 -8.31 5.45 -5.11
C ALA A 82 -9.56 5.23 -6.00
N ALA A 83 -9.44 4.60 -7.18
CA ALA A 83 -10.52 4.54 -8.17
C ALA A 83 -11.32 3.22 -8.20
N SER A 84 -10.82 2.12 -7.64
CA SER A 84 -11.43 0.79 -7.77
C SER A 84 -12.37 0.37 -6.62
N ALA A 85 -12.68 1.27 -5.68
CA ALA A 85 -13.53 0.97 -4.52
C ALA A 85 -15.01 0.81 -4.95
N THR A 86 -15.39 -0.40 -5.37
CA THR A 86 -16.81 -0.81 -5.51
C THR A 86 -17.19 -1.88 -4.47
N THR A 87 -16.22 -2.44 -3.75
CA THR A 87 -16.46 -3.41 -2.68
C THR A 87 -16.46 -2.70 -1.33
N VAL A 88 -17.59 -2.79 -0.63
CA VAL A 88 -17.74 -2.28 0.74
C VAL A 88 -16.94 -3.16 1.69
N ILE A 89 -15.73 -2.72 2.03
CA ILE A 89 -14.90 -3.35 3.06
C ILE A 89 -15.28 -2.71 4.39
N ASP A 90 -16.14 -3.41 5.12
CA ASP A 90 -16.60 -3.02 6.44
C ASP A 90 -15.80 -3.81 7.50
N ASP A 91 -15.16 -3.08 8.41
CA ASP A 91 -14.38 -3.60 9.55
C ASP A 91 -14.97 -3.03 10.85
N THR A 92 -16.27 -2.66 10.83
CA THR A 92 -16.96 -2.21 12.04
C THR A 92 -17.12 -3.37 13.03
N LEU A 93 -16.87 -3.04 14.30
CA LEU A 93 -17.07 -3.90 15.46
C LEU A 93 -18.50 -4.46 15.47
N GLY A 94 -18.70 -5.66 14.93
CA GLY A 94 -19.96 -6.40 14.98
C GLY A 94 -20.40 -7.11 13.69
N ALA A 95 -19.78 -6.85 12.53
CA ALA A 95 -20.23 -7.44 11.27
C ALA A 95 -19.56 -8.79 10.91
N ASP A 96 -18.35 -9.04 11.41
CA ASP A 96 -17.55 -10.21 10.99
C ASP A 96 -18.03 -11.54 11.58
N GLU A 97 -18.75 -11.56 12.71
CA GLU A 97 -19.35 -12.81 13.24
C GLU A 97 -20.62 -13.26 12.49
N LEU A 98 -21.18 -12.40 11.62
CA LEU A 98 -22.41 -12.70 10.88
C LEU A 98 -22.19 -13.06 9.41
N ARG A 99 -20.98 -12.84 8.85
CA ARG A 99 -20.71 -13.11 7.43
C ARG A 99 -20.31 -14.55 7.12
N ASP A 100 -19.90 -15.33 8.13
CA ASP A 100 -19.56 -16.76 7.97
C ASP A 100 -20.74 -17.71 8.28
N ARG A 101 -21.97 -17.19 8.42
CA ARG A 101 -23.20 -18.02 8.45
C ARG A 101 -23.99 -17.88 7.15
N ASP A 102 -24.00 -18.99 6.42
CA ASP A 102 -24.81 -19.39 5.28
C ASP A 102 -25.89 -18.44 4.72
N LEU A 103 -25.85 -18.40 3.38
CA LEU A 103 -26.88 -18.01 2.43
C LEU A 103 -28.33 -18.36 2.87
N GLY A 104 -29.14 -17.33 3.07
CA GLY A 104 -30.60 -17.44 3.18
C GLY A 104 -31.22 -16.04 3.26
N GLY A 105 -31.69 -15.52 2.14
CA GLY A 105 -32.17 -14.14 2.03
C GLY A 105 -33.47 -13.83 2.78
N ALA A 106 -33.63 -12.57 3.18
CA ALA A 106 -34.80 -11.72 2.96
C ALA A 106 -34.67 -10.46 3.83
N ASP A 107 -34.90 -9.30 3.19
CA ASP A 107 -35.38 -8.03 3.75
C ASP A 107 -34.96 -7.61 5.17
N LEU A 108 -34.00 -6.69 5.24
CA LEU A 108 -33.87 -5.76 6.37
C LEU A 108 -33.68 -4.33 5.84
N ASP A 109 -34.76 -3.82 5.24
CA ASP A 109 -34.98 -2.40 5.00
C ASP A 109 -36.23 -2.01 5.81
N ALA A 110 -36.05 -1.57 7.05
CA ALA A 110 -36.94 -0.63 7.77
C ALA A 110 -36.53 -0.48 9.25
N SER A 111 -36.55 0.77 9.71
CA SER A 111 -36.48 1.26 11.10
C SER A 111 -35.10 1.65 11.67
N GLU A 112 -34.52 2.72 11.12
CA GLU A 112 -33.77 3.69 11.94
C GLU A 112 -34.77 4.49 12.79
N GLU A 113 -35.31 3.87 13.86
CA GLU A 113 -35.89 4.65 14.95
C GLU A 113 -34.76 5.22 15.81
N LYS A 114 -34.68 6.55 15.84
CA LYS A 114 -33.86 7.33 16.76
C LYS A 114 -34.29 7.07 18.20
N LEU A 115 -33.66 6.08 18.83
CA LEU A 115 -33.49 6.07 20.27
C LEU A 115 -32.18 6.79 20.57
N ASP A 116 -32.29 8.06 21.00
CA ASP A 116 -31.21 8.84 21.61
C ASP A 116 -30.87 8.26 23.00
N ASP A 117 -30.50 6.98 23.03
CA ASP A 117 -29.96 6.34 24.22
C ASP A 117 -28.56 6.90 24.44
N VAL A 118 -28.33 7.49 25.61
CA VAL A 118 -27.08 8.18 25.97
C VAL A 118 -25.96 7.14 26.09
N ARG A 119 -25.43 6.69 24.95
CA ARG A 119 -24.30 5.77 24.92
C ARG A 119 -23.10 6.48 25.55
N PRO A 120 -22.41 5.87 26.53
CA PRO A 120 -21.24 6.47 27.14
C PRO A 120 -20.19 6.78 26.07
N GLN A 121 -19.72 8.03 26.04
CA GLN A 121 -18.67 8.43 25.11
C GLN A 121 -17.35 7.75 25.50
N SER A 122 -16.74 7.03 24.55
CA SER A 122 -15.42 6.43 24.76
C SER A 122 -14.35 7.48 25.03
N GLU A 123 -13.33 7.12 25.80
CA GLU A 123 -12.17 7.99 26.09
C GLU A 123 -11.50 8.48 24.79
N LEU A 124 -11.49 7.60 23.78
CA LEU A 124 -10.98 7.91 22.46
C LEU A 124 -11.84 8.95 21.71
N SER A 125 -13.17 8.87 21.83
CA SER A 125 -14.08 9.88 21.25
C SER A 125 -13.87 11.26 21.88
N LYS A 126 -13.70 11.31 23.22
CA LYS A 126 -13.36 12.54 23.95
C LYS A 126 -12.02 13.11 23.48
N TRP A 127 -11.01 12.24 23.30
CA TRP A 127 -9.72 12.62 22.75
C TRP A 127 -9.84 13.24 21.35
N PHE A 128 -10.53 12.60 20.41
CA PHE A 128 -10.69 13.14 19.06
C PHE A 128 -11.46 14.45 19.01
N LEU A 129 -12.49 14.60 19.84
CA LEU A 129 -13.22 15.87 19.96
C LEU A 129 -12.29 16.98 20.46
N SER A 130 -11.44 16.69 21.45
CA SER A 130 -10.42 17.61 21.95
C SER A 130 -9.41 18.00 20.87
N VAL A 131 -8.87 17.01 20.13
CA VAL A 131 -7.94 17.24 19.02
C VAL A 131 -8.60 18.11 17.94
N ARG A 132 -9.80 17.76 17.49
CA ARG A 132 -10.56 18.53 16.49
C ARG A 132 -10.76 19.99 16.92
N ASN A 133 -11.19 20.21 18.16
CA ASN A 133 -11.43 21.55 18.68
C ASN A 133 -10.12 22.35 18.79
N CYS A 134 -9.03 21.69 19.18
CA CYS A 134 -7.69 22.28 19.21
C CYS A 134 -7.25 22.71 17.80
N ILE A 135 -7.31 21.80 16.81
CA ILE A 135 -6.94 22.07 15.42
C ILE A 135 -7.81 23.19 14.83
N ALA A 136 -9.12 23.20 15.11
CA ALA A 136 -10.02 24.26 14.67
C ALA A 136 -9.68 25.63 15.29
N LYS A 137 -9.29 25.66 16.57
CA LYS A 137 -8.84 26.88 17.25
C LYS A 137 -7.50 27.37 16.70
N GLU A 138 -6.55 26.47 16.49
CA GLU A 138 -5.24 26.79 15.93
C GLU A 138 -5.34 27.32 14.51
N THR A 139 -6.14 26.67 13.66
CA THR A 139 -6.38 27.12 12.28
C THR A 139 -7.03 28.50 12.24
N ARG A 140 -7.99 28.79 13.13
CA ARG A 140 -8.60 30.13 13.23
C ARG A 140 -7.61 31.20 13.71
N LYS A 141 -6.74 30.86 14.65
CA LYS A 141 -5.81 31.82 15.27
C LYS A 141 -4.56 32.07 14.42
N HIS A 142 -4.04 31.04 13.78
CA HIS A 142 -2.72 31.06 13.12
C HIS A 142 -2.78 30.77 11.62
N GLY A 143 -3.95 30.51 11.05
CA GLY A 143 -4.12 30.09 9.66
C GLY A 143 -3.77 28.61 9.40
N LEU A 144 -2.85 28.04 10.19
CA LEU A 144 -2.37 26.66 10.05
C LEU A 144 -2.35 25.93 11.41
N PRO A 145 -2.59 24.62 11.44
CA PRO A 145 -2.36 23.79 12.63
C PRO A 145 -0.90 23.86 13.11
N LYS A 146 -0.66 23.76 14.42
CA LYS A 146 0.71 23.77 14.96
C LYS A 146 1.55 22.58 14.48
N CYS A 147 0.94 21.42 14.20
CA CYS A 147 1.69 20.31 13.62
C CYS A 147 2.33 20.71 12.29
N TYR A 148 1.59 21.38 11.39
CA TYR A 148 2.11 21.83 10.10
C TYR A 148 3.22 22.87 10.26
N GLN A 149 3.08 23.80 11.21
CA GLN A 149 4.12 24.78 11.53
C GLN A 149 5.44 24.13 11.99
N ARG A 150 5.37 22.95 12.61
CA ARG A 150 6.54 22.16 13.01
C ARG A 150 7.09 21.26 11.90
N GLY A 151 6.47 21.26 10.72
CA GLY A 151 6.84 20.37 9.61
C GLY A 151 6.38 18.92 9.80
N ASP A 152 5.26 18.71 10.50
CA ASP A 152 4.72 17.38 10.80
C ASP A 152 3.21 17.31 10.51
N PHE A 153 2.70 16.13 10.17
CA PHE A 153 1.27 15.88 9.98
C PHE A 153 0.57 15.37 11.23
N PHE A 154 1.33 14.84 12.19
CA PHE A 154 0.75 14.17 13.35
C PHE A 154 0.50 15.14 14.51
N TYR A 155 -0.70 15.02 15.09
CA TYR A 155 -1.01 15.45 16.43
C TYR A 155 -0.81 14.27 17.37
N ARG A 156 0.30 14.28 18.12
CA ARG A 156 0.69 13.19 19.02
C ARG A 156 0.25 13.47 20.46
N PRO A 157 -0.22 12.46 21.21
CA PRO A 157 -0.42 12.58 22.64
C PRO A 157 0.93 12.73 23.34
N ARG A 158 0.89 13.02 24.65
CA ARG A 158 2.11 13.05 25.46
C ARG A 158 2.70 11.65 25.51
N HIS A 159 4.04 11.56 25.48
CA HIS A 159 4.73 10.29 25.72
C HIS A 159 4.28 9.68 27.05
N PRO A 160 4.09 8.35 27.16
CA PRO A 160 3.55 7.69 28.35
C PRO A 160 4.19 8.11 29.67
N VAL A 161 5.51 8.26 29.71
CA VAL A 161 6.25 8.72 30.90
C VAL A 161 5.76 10.10 31.40
N PHE A 162 5.64 11.07 30.50
CA PHE A 162 5.18 12.42 30.86
C PHE A 162 3.66 12.48 31.09
N ALA A 163 2.90 11.61 30.41
CA ALA A 163 1.47 11.48 30.64
C ALA A 163 1.20 10.99 32.08
N LEU A 164 1.94 9.97 32.52
CA LEU A 164 1.85 9.42 33.88
C LEU A 164 2.35 10.39 34.95
N GLN A 165 3.45 11.11 34.71
CA GLN A 165 3.90 12.17 35.61
C GLN A 165 2.83 13.25 35.81
N HIS A 166 2.18 13.67 34.71
CA HIS A 166 1.10 14.65 34.77
C HIS A 166 -0.14 14.11 35.50
N ALA A 167 -0.50 12.84 35.26
CA ALA A 167 -1.61 12.16 35.94
C ALA A 167 -1.35 12.07 37.46
N ALA A 168 -0.11 11.78 37.86
CA ALA A 168 0.29 11.73 39.27
C ALA A 168 0.20 13.08 40.00
N SER A 169 0.18 14.21 39.28
CA SER A 169 0.00 15.54 39.87
C SER A 169 -1.46 15.99 39.97
N HIS A 170 -2.39 15.21 39.39
CA HIS A 170 -3.81 15.56 39.33
C HIS A 170 -4.64 14.35 39.77
N GLU A 171 -5.13 13.57 38.82
CA GLU A 171 -5.92 12.37 39.03
C GLU A 171 -5.25 11.21 38.29
N PHE A 172 -4.85 10.18 39.03
CA PHE A 172 -4.11 9.05 38.49
C PHE A 172 -5.06 8.10 37.74
N LYS A 173 -5.20 8.34 36.42
CA LYS A 173 -6.07 7.57 35.53
C LYS A 173 -5.33 7.08 34.28
N PRO A 174 -5.73 5.92 33.72
CA PRO A 174 -5.08 5.37 32.54
C PRO A 174 -5.52 6.06 31.23
N SER A 175 -6.58 6.89 31.24
CA SER A 175 -7.14 7.56 30.06
C SER A 175 -6.11 8.24 29.16
N SER A 176 -5.08 8.87 29.73
CA SER A 176 -4.05 9.55 28.95
C SER A 176 -3.18 8.59 28.13
N LEU A 177 -3.13 7.30 28.49
CA LEU A 177 -2.41 6.25 27.76
C LEU A 177 -3.23 5.64 26.61
N TYR A 178 -4.55 5.88 26.61
CA TYR A 178 -5.46 5.43 25.56
C TYR A 178 -5.48 6.37 24.35
N ALA A 179 -5.03 7.62 24.53
CA ALA A 179 -4.89 8.59 23.46
C ALA A 179 -3.97 8.04 22.36
N LYS A 180 -4.41 8.21 21.11
CA LYS A 180 -3.73 7.71 19.91
C LYS A 180 -3.24 8.87 19.05
N ASP A 181 -2.23 8.61 18.23
CA ASP A 181 -1.75 9.55 17.23
C ASP A 181 -2.87 9.89 16.24
N VAL A 182 -2.98 11.17 15.89
CA VAL A 182 -3.95 11.66 14.90
C VAL A 182 -3.21 12.32 13.75
N PHE A 183 -3.26 11.70 12.57
CA PHE A 183 -2.79 12.28 11.32
C PHE A 183 -3.78 13.34 10.83
N ILE A 184 -3.33 14.58 10.73
CA ILE A 184 -4.14 15.73 10.33
C ILE A 184 -4.00 15.93 8.82
N TRP A 185 -5.08 15.69 8.07
CA TRP A 185 -5.11 15.85 6.62
C TRP A 185 -6.11 16.93 6.19
N LEU A 186 -5.61 18.14 5.94
CA LEU A 186 -6.42 19.30 5.56
C LEU A 186 -6.00 19.80 4.17
N PRO A 187 -6.52 19.20 3.07
CA PRO A 187 -6.09 19.50 1.70
C PRO A 187 -5.90 20.99 1.39
N HIS A 188 -6.88 21.84 1.76
CA HIS A 188 -6.86 23.29 1.53
C HIS A 188 -5.74 24.07 2.26
N LEU A 189 -5.01 23.45 3.19
CA LEU A 189 -3.90 24.04 3.92
C LEU A 189 -2.54 23.43 3.54
N LEU A 190 -2.51 22.48 2.59
CA LEU A 190 -1.30 21.80 2.17
C LEU A 190 -0.52 22.64 1.14
N PRO A 191 0.82 22.54 1.15
CA PRO A 191 1.65 23.31 0.23
C PRO A 191 1.36 22.94 -1.22
N GLY A 192 1.23 23.96 -2.08
CA GLY A 192 0.93 23.78 -3.50
C GLY A 192 -0.50 23.34 -3.81
N CYS A 193 -1.38 23.21 -2.80
CA CYS A 193 -2.80 23.02 -3.07
C CYS A 193 -3.34 24.23 -3.84
N THR A 194 -4.16 23.98 -4.86
CA THR A 194 -4.90 25.05 -5.51
C THR A 194 -5.90 25.66 -4.52
N ASP A 195 -6.12 26.97 -4.61
CA ASP A 195 -7.04 27.67 -3.70
C ASP A 195 -8.47 27.12 -3.76
N ASN A 196 -8.81 26.38 -4.83
CA ASN A 196 -10.16 25.91 -5.08
C ASN A 196 -10.18 24.46 -5.61
N LEU A 197 -10.43 23.52 -4.69
CA LEU A 197 -10.78 22.14 -5.04
C LEU A 197 -12.07 22.10 -5.87
N ARG A 198 -12.13 21.23 -6.88
CA ARG A 198 -13.26 21.09 -7.80
C ARG A 198 -14.03 19.80 -7.57
N CYS A 199 -15.34 19.87 -7.79
CA CYS A 199 -16.23 18.73 -7.88
C CYS A 199 -16.05 18.03 -9.23
N LYS A 200 -16.49 16.76 -9.32
CA LYS A 200 -16.62 16.04 -10.61
C LYS A 200 -17.48 16.77 -11.66
N CYS A 201 -18.40 17.65 -11.25
CA CYS A 201 -19.17 18.51 -12.18
C CYS A 201 -18.42 19.78 -12.62
N GLY A 202 -17.16 19.98 -12.20
CA GLY A 202 -16.33 21.13 -12.55
C GLY A 202 -16.45 22.35 -11.62
N VAL A 203 -17.50 22.41 -10.79
CA VAL A 203 -17.77 23.50 -9.84
C VAL A 203 -16.84 23.43 -8.63
N TYR A 204 -16.44 24.60 -8.09
CA TYR A 204 -15.60 24.68 -6.89
C TYR A 204 -16.32 24.25 -5.62
N LEU A 205 -15.62 23.47 -4.80
CA LEU A 205 -16.09 22.97 -3.52
C LEU A 205 -15.92 24.01 -2.42
N ILE A 206 -16.91 24.12 -1.54
CA ILE A 206 -16.82 24.90 -0.31
C ILE A 206 -16.43 24.01 0.87
N ARG A 207 -15.68 24.54 1.82
CA ARG A 207 -15.38 23.84 3.06
C ARG A 207 -16.61 23.86 3.96
N LYS A 208 -17.09 22.68 4.35
CA LYS A 208 -18.24 22.50 5.25
C LYS A 208 -17.83 22.42 6.72
N GLY A 209 -16.60 21.98 7.01
CA GLY A 209 -16.10 21.81 8.36
C GLY A 209 -15.31 20.52 8.52
N PHE A 210 -15.36 19.91 9.71
CA PHE A 210 -14.77 18.60 9.99
C PHE A 210 -15.83 17.50 9.87
N SER A 211 -15.40 16.23 9.87
CA SER A 211 -16.30 15.11 10.05
C SER A 211 -16.76 15.01 11.51
N ASP A 212 -18.01 14.61 11.72
CA ASP A 212 -18.60 14.41 13.03
C ASP A 212 -18.83 12.92 13.33
N ASN A 213 -19.11 12.11 12.31
CA ASN A 213 -19.33 10.68 12.46
C ASN A 213 -18.71 9.89 11.29
N PRO A 214 -17.60 9.17 11.51
CA PRO A 214 -16.69 9.33 12.65
C PRO A 214 -15.95 10.67 12.60
N ILE A 215 -15.48 11.18 13.75
CA ILE A 215 -14.62 12.38 13.82
C ILE A 215 -13.28 12.13 13.12
N ALA A 216 -12.71 10.95 13.35
CA ALA A 216 -11.47 10.51 12.73
C ALA A 216 -11.60 9.04 12.32
N ARG A 217 -11.06 8.70 11.15
CA ARG A 217 -11.08 7.33 10.60
C ARG A 217 -9.88 6.54 11.13
N ARG A 218 -10.10 5.30 11.57
CA ARG A 218 -9.01 4.45 12.04
C ARG A 218 -8.11 4.02 10.87
N VAL A 219 -6.80 4.01 11.11
CA VAL A 219 -5.80 3.47 10.19
C VAL A 219 -4.96 2.42 10.92
N ARG A 220 -4.95 1.21 10.35
CA ARG A 220 -4.20 0.07 10.88
C ARG A 220 -2.71 0.32 10.77
N HIS A 221 -2.03 0.21 11.90
CA HIS A 221 -0.58 0.38 11.99
C HIS A 221 -0.02 -0.48 13.14
N LEU A 222 1.29 -0.70 13.15
CA LEU A 222 1.99 -1.46 14.17
C LEU A 222 3.07 -0.60 14.84
N PRO A 223 3.19 -0.62 16.17
CA PRO A 223 2.48 -1.50 17.11
C PRO A 223 1.10 -0.99 17.55
N GLU A 224 0.64 0.15 17.05
CA GLU A 224 -0.61 0.79 17.46
C GLU A 224 -1.25 1.53 16.30
N ASP A 225 -2.58 1.45 16.20
CA ASP A 225 -3.36 2.17 15.20
C ASP A 225 -3.29 3.69 15.44
N TYR A 226 -3.27 4.45 14.34
CA TYR A 226 -3.46 5.90 14.36
C TYR A 226 -4.78 6.28 13.69
N TYR A 227 -5.15 7.55 13.79
CA TYR A 227 -6.44 8.04 13.30
C TYR A 227 -6.26 9.19 12.32
N LEU A 228 -7.07 9.21 11.28
CA LEU A 228 -7.04 10.17 10.20
C LEU A 228 -8.17 11.17 10.38
N LEU A 229 -7.82 12.43 10.63
CA LEU A 229 -8.76 13.52 10.77
C LEU A 229 -8.69 14.42 9.54
N THR A 230 -9.86 14.67 8.92
CA THR A 230 -9.93 15.47 7.70
C THR A 230 -11.11 16.46 7.68
N SER A 231 -11.09 17.37 6.72
CA SER A 231 -12.20 18.31 6.45
C SER A 231 -13.20 17.72 5.46
N ARG A 232 -14.45 18.20 5.54
CA ARG A 232 -15.52 17.92 4.59
C ARG A 232 -15.68 19.07 3.62
N TYR A 233 -15.98 18.72 2.37
CA TYR A 233 -16.18 19.65 1.27
C TYR A 233 -17.56 19.41 0.65
N LEU A 234 -18.23 20.48 0.22
CA LEU A 234 -19.57 20.45 -0.37
C LEU A 234 -19.55 21.15 -1.72
N CYS A 235 -20.16 20.52 -2.72
CA CYS A 235 -20.50 21.17 -3.97
C CYS A 235 -21.85 21.87 -3.81
N ASP A 236 -21.85 23.15 -3.47
CA ASP A 236 -23.06 23.88 -3.06
C ASP A 236 -24.07 24.07 -4.21
N LYS A 237 -25.30 23.56 -4.02
CA LYS A 237 -26.41 23.69 -5.00
C LYS A 237 -27.01 25.09 -5.02
N ASP A 238 -26.97 25.78 -3.88
CA ASP A 238 -27.68 27.03 -3.67
C ASP A 238 -26.85 28.25 -4.08
N ARG A 239 -25.67 28.00 -4.66
CA ARG A 239 -24.79 29.05 -5.17
C ARG A 239 -25.47 29.78 -6.34
N GLN A 240 -25.60 31.10 -6.19
CA GLN A 240 -26.23 31.98 -7.19
C GLN A 240 -25.54 31.92 -8.56
N THR A 241 -24.21 31.82 -8.59
CA THR A 241 -23.42 31.72 -9.82
C THR A 241 -22.81 30.32 -9.95
N ASN A 242 -23.13 29.61 -11.04
CA ASN A 242 -22.66 28.25 -11.31
C ASN A 242 -23.03 27.25 -10.18
N PRO A 243 -24.34 26.90 -10.06
CA PRO A 243 -24.82 26.01 -9.02
C PRO A 243 -24.18 24.63 -9.10
N GLY A 244 -23.78 24.11 -7.95
CA GLY A 244 -23.17 22.79 -7.80
C GLY A 244 -24.19 21.65 -7.82
N CYS A 245 -23.70 20.43 -7.66
CA CYS A 245 -24.52 19.22 -7.68
C CYS A 245 -24.94 18.70 -6.30
N GLY A 246 -24.54 19.36 -5.20
CA GLY A 246 -24.84 18.99 -3.81
C GLY A 246 -24.05 17.82 -3.25
N LYS A 247 -23.10 17.27 -4.01
CA LYS A 247 -22.26 16.17 -3.55
C LYS A 247 -21.34 16.63 -2.43
N ASN A 248 -21.20 15.79 -1.41
CA ASN A 248 -20.25 15.96 -0.32
C ASN A 248 -19.02 15.08 -0.58
N TYR A 249 -17.86 15.60 -0.23
CA TYR A 249 -16.58 14.91 -0.35
C TYR A 249 -15.86 14.95 1.00
N GLN A 250 -15.19 13.86 1.34
CA GLN A 250 -14.19 13.88 2.42
C GLN A 250 -12.87 14.39 1.86
N GLY A 251 -12.03 15.02 2.69
CA GLY A 251 -10.70 15.47 2.23
C GLY A 251 -9.74 14.33 1.87
N THR A 252 -10.11 13.11 2.23
CA THR A 252 -9.43 11.87 1.89
C THR A 252 -10.06 11.17 0.69
N ASP A 253 -11.12 11.75 0.09
CA ASP A 253 -11.74 11.20 -1.09
C ASP A 253 -10.72 11.15 -2.24
N PRO A 254 -10.62 10.02 -2.98
CA PRO A 254 -9.82 9.86 -4.18
C PRO A 254 -9.81 11.07 -5.12
N HIS A 255 -10.99 11.63 -5.37
CA HIS A 255 -11.19 12.77 -6.26
C HIS A 255 -10.56 14.06 -5.69
N ILE A 256 -10.49 14.20 -4.37
CA ILE A 256 -9.86 15.35 -3.71
C ILE A 256 -8.34 15.17 -3.68
N VAL A 257 -7.87 13.98 -3.29
CA VAL A 257 -6.43 13.68 -3.21
C VAL A 257 -5.76 13.83 -4.58
N THR A 258 -6.39 13.34 -5.65
CA THR A 258 -5.86 13.44 -7.03
C THR A 258 -5.70 14.86 -7.56
N GLN A 259 -6.38 15.85 -6.97
CA GLN A 259 -6.23 17.27 -7.31
C GLN A 259 -5.04 17.95 -6.63
N LEU A 260 -4.42 17.31 -5.63
CA LEU A 260 -3.26 17.83 -4.94
C LEU A 260 -1.98 17.64 -5.75
N PRO A 261 -0.91 18.42 -5.51
CA PRO A 261 0.39 18.15 -6.13
C PRO A 261 0.89 16.74 -5.80
N ARG A 262 1.61 16.10 -6.74
CA ARG A 262 2.01 14.70 -6.58
C ARG A 262 2.82 14.43 -5.31
N PHE A 263 3.74 15.31 -4.95
CA PHE A 263 4.54 15.15 -3.72
C PHE A 263 3.68 15.16 -2.44
N VAL A 264 2.55 15.87 -2.46
CA VAL A 264 1.57 15.87 -1.38
C VAL A 264 0.78 14.57 -1.39
N GLN A 265 0.32 14.11 -2.57
CA GLN A 265 -0.36 12.82 -2.69
C GLN A 265 0.49 11.67 -2.15
N GLU A 266 1.79 11.67 -2.42
CA GLU A 266 2.71 10.66 -1.90
C GLU A 266 2.84 10.69 -0.38
N ALA A 267 2.84 11.89 0.21
CA ALA A 267 2.88 12.08 1.66
C ALA A 267 1.60 11.59 2.39
N PHE A 268 0.53 11.28 1.66
CA PHE A 268 -0.65 10.64 2.24
C PHE A 268 -0.28 9.25 2.77
N PRO A 269 -0.59 8.91 4.04
CA PRO A 269 0.11 7.83 4.74
C PRO A 269 -0.56 6.46 4.59
N ALA A 270 -1.77 6.39 4.03
CA ALA A 270 -2.60 5.20 4.09
C ALA A 270 -3.29 4.85 2.76
N TYR A 271 -3.64 3.58 2.59
CA TYR A 271 -4.68 3.16 1.66
C TYR A 271 -5.99 3.08 2.41
N LEU A 272 -7.07 3.58 1.82
CA LEU A 272 -8.37 3.67 2.48
C LEU A 272 -9.35 2.64 1.94
N SER A 273 -10.15 2.10 2.85
CA SER A 273 -11.42 1.45 2.55
C SER A 273 -12.59 2.36 2.95
N ASP A 274 -13.81 1.84 2.86
CA ASP A 274 -15.02 2.57 3.27
C ASP A 274 -15.03 2.83 4.78
N GLY A 275 -14.70 1.81 5.59
CA GLY A 275 -14.71 1.90 7.05
C GLY A 275 -13.39 2.30 7.71
N ALA A 276 -12.25 2.02 7.08
CA ALA A 276 -10.94 2.14 7.73
C ALA A 276 -9.83 2.51 6.72
N GLY A 277 -8.58 2.36 7.14
CA GLY A 277 -7.42 2.42 6.27
C GLY A 277 -6.30 1.53 6.78
N ILE A 278 -5.33 1.24 5.93
CA ILE A 278 -4.10 0.55 6.29
C ILE A 278 -2.93 1.44 5.93
N ASP A 279 -1.99 1.58 6.87
CA ASP A 279 -0.79 2.36 6.64
C ASP A 279 0.02 1.81 5.44
N LYS A 280 0.59 2.70 4.63
CA LYS A 280 1.38 2.31 3.44
C LYS A 280 2.54 1.40 3.82
N THR A 281 3.24 1.67 4.94
CA THR A 281 4.38 0.86 5.39
C THR A 281 3.91 -0.51 5.90
N LEU A 282 2.75 -0.57 6.55
CA LEU A 282 2.16 -1.84 6.98
C LEU A 282 1.73 -2.69 5.78
N MET A 283 1.11 -2.09 4.76
CA MET A 283 0.75 -2.80 3.53
C MET A 283 1.98 -3.31 2.77
N GLN A 284 3.06 -2.53 2.69
CA GLN A 284 4.33 -2.97 2.07
C GLN A 284 4.95 -4.14 2.83
N THR A 285 4.91 -4.09 4.16
CA THR A 285 5.36 -5.19 5.03
C THR A 285 4.50 -6.43 4.77
N PHE A 286 3.19 -6.26 4.73
CA PHE A 286 2.26 -7.36 4.47
C PHE A 286 2.45 -7.98 3.08
N ASN A 287 2.61 -7.17 2.03
CA ASN A 287 2.93 -7.64 0.68
C ASN A 287 4.23 -8.48 0.67
N SER A 288 5.26 -8.02 1.37
CA SER A 288 6.52 -8.75 1.50
C SER A 288 6.33 -10.11 2.21
N CYS A 289 5.47 -10.16 3.22
CA CYS A 289 5.07 -11.39 3.89
C CYS A 289 4.34 -12.36 2.95
N VAL A 290 3.37 -11.87 2.17
CA VAL A 290 2.62 -12.69 1.19
C VAL A 290 3.56 -13.32 0.16
N VAL A 291 4.52 -12.55 -0.37
CA VAL A 291 5.55 -13.06 -1.30
C VAL A 291 6.39 -14.17 -0.67
N LYS A 292 6.61 -14.12 0.66
CA LYS A 292 7.31 -15.15 1.44
C LYS A 292 6.38 -16.26 1.95
N ARG A 293 5.18 -16.39 1.40
CA ARG A 293 4.16 -17.40 1.75
C ARG A 293 3.57 -17.24 3.15
N LEU A 294 3.69 -16.04 3.75
CA LEU A 294 2.99 -15.67 4.97
C LEU A 294 1.69 -14.94 4.58
N GLY A 295 0.60 -15.70 4.48
CA GLY A 295 -0.70 -15.18 4.05
C GLY A 295 -1.41 -14.29 5.10
N PRO A 296 -2.65 -13.87 4.82
CA PRO A 296 -3.44 -13.00 5.71
C PRO A 296 -3.63 -13.54 7.14
N SER A 297 -3.91 -14.85 7.31
CA SER A 297 -4.16 -15.44 8.64
C SER A 297 -2.95 -15.35 9.58
N PRO A 298 -1.77 -15.90 9.23
CA PRO A 298 -0.63 -15.80 10.13
C PRO A 298 -0.13 -14.35 10.31
N PHE A 299 -0.35 -13.46 9.33
CA PHE A 299 -0.03 -12.04 9.50
C PHE A 299 -0.99 -11.34 10.48
N SER A 300 -2.29 -11.67 10.46
CA SER A 300 -3.28 -11.19 11.42
C SER A 300 -2.91 -11.59 12.86
N GLU A 301 -2.48 -12.84 13.04
CA GLU A 301 -2.02 -13.35 14.34
C GLU A 301 -0.75 -12.62 14.81
N LEU A 302 0.22 -12.42 13.92
CA LEU A 302 1.42 -11.64 14.20
C LEU A 302 1.09 -10.19 14.62
N ALA A 303 0.21 -9.53 13.87
CA ALA A 303 -0.23 -8.17 14.17
C ALA A 303 -0.94 -8.11 15.53
N SER A 304 -1.80 -9.09 15.81
CA SER A 304 -2.49 -9.23 17.10
C SER A 304 -1.49 -9.37 18.26
N GLU A 305 -0.50 -10.25 18.15
CA GLU A 305 0.52 -10.44 19.18
C GLU A 305 1.30 -9.16 19.45
N ILE A 306 1.71 -8.44 18.40
CA ILE A 306 2.43 -7.16 18.53
C ILE A 306 1.58 -6.11 19.26
N GLN A 307 0.29 -6.00 18.90
CA GLN A 307 -0.61 -5.01 19.50
C GLN A 307 -0.94 -5.36 20.97
N HIS A 308 -1.19 -6.63 21.29
CA HIS A 308 -1.39 -7.09 22.66
C HIS A 308 -0.13 -6.90 23.51
N GLY A 309 1.05 -7.20 22.97
CA GLY A 309 2.33 -6.95 23.63
C GLY A 309 2.57 -5.46 23.92
N HIS A 310 2.14 -4.56 23.02
CA HIS A 310 2.20 -3.12 23.25
C HIS A 310 1.23 -2.65 24.33
N HIS A 311 0.01 -3.17 24.34
CA HIS A 311 -0.98 -2.92 25.39
C HIS A 311 -0.46 -3.37 26.77
N ALA A 312 0.06 -4.60 26.88
CA ALA A 312 0.62 -5.13 28.12
C ALA A 312 1.79 -4.29 28.64
N ARG A 313 2.64 -3.75 27.75
CA ARG A 313 3.71 -2.82 28.14
C ARG A 313 3.17 -1.51 28.69
N LYS A 314 2.13 -0.92 28.07
CA LYS A 314 1.49 0.30 28.59
C LYS A 314 0.83 0.06 29.95
N GLU A 315 0.19 -1.09 30.12
CA GLU A 315 -0.40 -1.51 31.40
C GLU A 315 0.68 -1.67 32.48
N LEU A 316 1.79 -2.34 32.17
CA LEU A 316 2.92 -2.46 33.09
C LEU A 316 3.48 -1.09 33.48
N MET A 317 3.67 -0.18 32.51
CA MET A 317 4.13 1.18 32.79
C MET A 317 3.18 1.95 33.70
N TYR A 318 1.87 1.77 33.52
CA TYR A 318 0.85 2.40 34.37
C TYR A 318 0.95 1.93 35.83
N TYR A 319 0.99 0.63 36.08
CA TYR A 319 1.10 0.12 37.45
C TYR A 319 2.46 0.40 38.09
N ALA A 320 3.55 0.32 37.32
CA ALA A 320 4.89 0.68 37.82
C ALA A 320 4.97 2.17 38.21
N ALA A 321 4.31 3.05 37.45
CA ALA A 321 4.21 4.46 37.84
C ALA A 321 3.35 4.65 39.09
N ALA A 322 2.25 3.90 39.23
CA ALA A 322 1.40 3.95 40.41
C ALA A 322 2.19 3.60 41.68
N GLU A 323 2.99 2.52 41.60
CA GLU A 323 3.90 2.08 42.66
C GLU A 323 4.95 3.17 42.98
N HIS A 324 5.60 3.73 41.95
CA HIS A 324 6.61 4.77 42.12
C HIS A 324 6.07 6.03 42.84
N TYR A 325 4.85 6.45 42.49
CA TYR A 325 4.19 7.61 43.11
C TYR A 325 3.37 7.27 44.36
N GLN A 326 3.51 6.04 44.90
CA GLN A 326 2.88 5.60 46.15
C GLN A 326 1.35 5.67 46.15
N TYR A 327 0.72 5.38 45.01
CA TYR A 327 -0.72 5.17 44.95
C TYR A 327 -1.06 3.75 45.40
N TYR A 328 -2.16 3.57 46.14
CA TYR A 328 -2.57 2.26 46.64
C TYR A 328 -4.09 2.08 46.59
N GLY A 329 -4.52 0.83 46.41
CA GLY A 329 -5.93 0.46 46.40
C GLY A 329 -6.66 0.78 45.09
N LYS A 330 -7.84 0.18 44.92
CA LYS A 330 -8.63 0.27 43.68
C LYS A 330 -9.26 1.64 43.43
N GLU A 331 -9.43 2.43 44.48
CA GLU A 331 -10.02 3.77 44.38
C GLU A 331 -9.02 4.78 43.80
N GLN A 332 -7.75 4.69 44.19
CA GLN A 332 -6.69 5.56 43.70
C GLN A 332 -6.07 5.06 42.39
N ILE A 333 -6.11 3.75 42.15
CA ILE A 333 -5.60 3.11 40.95
C ILE A 333 -6.76 2.38 40.25
N PRO A 334 -7.50 3.08 39.38
CA PRO A 334 -8.46 2.44 38.50
C PRO A 334 -7.78 1.34 37.67
N SER A 335 -8.49 0.23 37.44
CA SER A 335 -8.00 -0.84 36.58
C SER A 335 -7.71 -0.34 35.16
N PHE A 336 -6.63 -0.82 34.57
CA PHE A 336 -6.38 -0.60 33.15
C PHE A 336 -7.41 -1.37 32.32
N SER A 337 -8.03 -0.71 31.34
CA SER A 337 -9.01 -1.32 30.44
C SER A 337 -8.41 -2.51 29.70
N SER A 338 -9.22 -3.53 29.46
CA SER A 338 -8.85 -4.64 28.59
C SER A 338 -8.53 -4.15 27.17
N PHE A 339 -7.79 -4.96 26.41
CA PHE A 339 -7.34 -4.60 25.07
C PHE A 339 -8.51 -4.19 24.16
N SER A 340 -9.58 -4.99 24.12
CA SER A 340 -10.73 -4.77 23.23
C SER A 340 -11.83 -3.87 23.81
N ASP A 341 -11.63 -3.23 24.97
CA ASP A 341 -12.65 -2.37 25.59
C ASP A 341 -12.93 -1.13 24.71
N PRO A 342 -14.14 -1.01 24.11
CA PRO A 342 -14.47 0.10 23.21
C PRO A 342 -14.57 1.46 23.93
N LEU A 343 -14.78 1.47 25.26
CA LEU A 343 -14.85 2.69 26.05
C LEU A 343 -13.47 3.14 26.54
N GLY A 344 -12.53 2.20 26.68
CA GLY A 344 -11.14 2.42 27.11
C GLY A 344 -10.13 2.38 25.95
N TYR A 345 -9.25 1.36 25.96
CA TYR A 345 -8.11 1.25 25.03
C TYR A 345 -8.50 1.08 23.56
N ALA A 346 -9.65 0.45 23.30
CA ALA A 346 -10.25 0.22 21.98
C ALA A 346 -9.29 -0.40 20.95
N GLY A 347 -8.48 -1.36 21.38
CA GLY A 347 -7.60 -2.15 20.53
C GLY A 347 -8.39 -3.08 19.62
N LEU A 348 -7.91 -3.26 18.39
CA LEU A 348 -8.53 -4.14 17.40
C LEU A 348 -7.46 -4.51 16.37
N PRO A 349 -6.90 -5.72 16.35
CA PRO A 349 -6.00 -6.11 15.28
C PRO A 349 -6.72 -6.14 13.93
N PRO A 350 -5.99 -6.04 12.80
CA PRO A 350 -6.58 -6.21 11.49
C PRO A 350 -7.07 -7.66 11.33
N SER A 351 -8.32 -7.86 10.91
CA SER A 351 -8.87 -9.19 10.67
C SER A 351 -8.32 -9.81 9.38
N VAL A 352 -8.48 -11.14 9.25
CA VAL A 352 -8.06 -11.89 8.06
C VAL A 352 -8.82 -11.45 6.81
N SER A 353 -10.13 -11.21 6.93
CA SER A 353 -11.01 -10.67 5.88
C SER A 353 -10.55 -9.29 5.45
N TYR A 354 -10.36 -8.38 6.41
CA TYR A 354 -9.87 -7.03 6.14
C TYR A 354 -8.54 -7.03 5.39
N LEU A 355 -7.56 -7.82 5.84
CA LEU A 355 -6.26 -7.93 5.18
C LEU A 355 -6.39 -8.47 3.76
N ARG A 356 -7.20 -9.51 3.55
CA ARG A 356 -7.46 -10.08 2.22
C ARG A 356 -8.07 -9.04 1.28
N ASP A 357 -9.05 -8.29 1.74
CA ASP A 357 -9.76 -7.32 0.90
C ASP A 357 -8.89 -6.11 0.58
N MET A 358 -8.16 -5.60 1.58
CA MET A 358 -7.20 -4.52 1.37
C MET A 358 -6.08 -4.95 0.43
N TYR A 359 -5.56 -6.17 0.54
CA TYR A 359 -4.54 -6.69 -0.35
C TYR A 359 -5.06 -6.94 -1.77
N THR A 360 -6.29 -7.44 -1.90
CA THR A 360 -6.94 -7.62 -3.21
C THR A 360 -7.12 -6.27 -3.91
N SER A 361 -7.58 -5.25 -3.17
CA SER A 361 -7.71 -3.88 -3.69
C SER A 361 -6.35 -3.30 -4.07
N TYR A 362 -5.33 -3.50 -3.22
CA TYR A 362 -3.96 -3.11 -3.48
C TYR A 362 -3.43 -3.74 -4.77
N ILE A 363 -3.44 -5.07 -4.89
CA ILE A 363 -2.97 -5.79 -6.09
C ILE A 363 -3.79 -5.43 -7.34
N THR A 364 -5.10 -5.22 -7.20
CA THR A 364 -5.97 -4.81 -8.32
C THR A 364 -5.54 -3.46 -8.88
N ALA A 365 -5.22 -2.50 -8.02
CA ALA A 365 -4.71 -1.21 -8.46
C ALA A 365 -3.30 -1.31 -9.07
N HIS A 366 -2.46 -2.22 -8.56
CA HIS A 366 -1.13 -2.47 -9.11
C HIS A 366 -1.17 -3.30 -10.40
N ARG A 367 -2.32 -3.88 -10.76
CA ARG A 367 -2.49 -4.75 -11.92
C ARG A 367 -2.01 -4.11 -13.21
N ILE A 368 -2.30 -2.82 -13.42
CA ILE A 368 -1.90 -2.12 -14.65
C ILE A 368 -0.38 -2.15 -14.82
N PHE A 369 0.38 -2.05 -13.73
CA PHE A 369 1.84 -2.08 -13.75
C PHE A 369 2.36 -3.51 -13.94
N MET A 370 1.75 -4.48 -13.26
CA MET A 370 2.06 -5.90 -13.47
C MET A 370 1.80 -6.32 -14.93
N ASP A 371 0.66 -5.93 -15.50
CA ASP A 371 0.30 -6.20 -16.89
C ASP A 371 1.27 -5.53 -17.87
N ARG A 372 1.72 -4.30 -17.58
CA ARG A 372 2.74 -3.60 -18.39
C ARG A 372 4.12 -4.25 -18.29
N ALA A 373 4.56 -4.60 -17.08
CA ALA A 373 5.83 -5.29 -16.85
C ALA A 373 5.83 -6.65 -17.56
N GLN A 374 4.74 -7.41 -17.41
CA GLN A 374 4.51 -8.67 -18.11
C GLN A 374 4.50 -8.47 -19.64
N ALA A 375 3.86 -7.40 -20.13
CA ALA A 375 3.83 -7.05 -21.54
C ALA A 375 5.20 -6.63 -22.11
N ALA A 376 6.13 -6.20 -21.26
CA ALA A 376 7.49 -5.83 -21.64
C ALA A 376 8.45 -7.02 -21.68
N LEU A 377 8.04 -8.20 -21.20
CA LEU A 377 8.91 -9.37 -21.19
C LEU A 377 9.20 -9.87 -22.61
N PRO A 378 10.43 -10.31 -22.90
CA PRO A 378 10.77 -11.00 -24.14
C PRO A 378 10.10 -12.38 -24.23
N LEU A 379 9.88 -12.86 -25.45
CA LEU A 379 9.34 -14.19 -25.74
C LEU A 379 9.96 -14.78 -27.01
N GLY A 380 11.29 -14.83 -27.08
CA GLY A 380 11.98 -15.47 -28.21
C GLY A 380 11.71 -16.97 -28.25
N ILE A 381 11.76 -17.61 -27.07
CA ILE A 381 11.42 -19.02 -26.88
C ILE A 381 10.24 -19.08 -25.91
N ALA A 382 9.11 -19.59 -26.39
CA ALA A 382 7.91 -19.78 -25.61
C ALA A 382 7.79 -21.24 -25.15
N LYS A 383 7.34 -21.45 -23.92
CA LYS A 383 6.80 -22.73 -23.45
C LYS A 383 5.34 -22.49 -23.13
N ALA A 384 4.44 -23.28 -23.70
CA ALA A 384 3.01 -23.11 -23.52
C ALA A 384 2.33 -24.42 -23.15
N ASP A 385 1.44 -24.36 -22.15
CA ASP A 385 0.76 -25.54 -21.63
C ASP A 385 -0.63 -25.19 -21.06
N HIS A 386 -1.51 -26.19 -21.04
CA HIS A 386 -2.79 -26.13 -20.35
C HIS A 386 -2.63 -26.60 -18.90
N THR A 387 -2.95 -25.74 -17.95
CA THR A 387 -3.00 -26.07 -16.52
C THR A 387 -4.45 -26.27 -16.07
N PHE A 388 -4.69 -27.28 -15.23
CA PHE A 388 -6.02 -27.64 -14.73
C PHE A 388 -6.22 -27.38 -13.25
N ASP A 389 -5.14 -27.27 -12.47
CA ASP A 389 -5.24 -27.17 -11.01
C ASP A 389 -5.89 -25.88 -10.53
N VAL A 390 -5.61 -24.75 -11.21
CA VAL A 390 -6.24 -23.46 -10.88
C VAL A 390 -7.78 -23.54 -10.97
N LEU A 391 -8.30 -24.35 -11.89
CA LEU A 391 -9.75 -24.48 -12.10
C LEU A 391 -10.47 -25.15 -10.94
N LYS A 392 -9.76 -25.96 -10.14
CA LYS A 392 -10.32 -26.61 -8.94
C LYS A 392 -10.73 -25.59 -7.87
N TYR A 393 -10.16 -24.39 -7.94
CA TYR A 393 -10.43 -23.29 -7.01
C TYR A 393 -11.37 -22.24 -7.59
N MET A 394 -11.85 -22.43 -8.83
CA MET A 394 -12.81 -21.53 -9.46
C MET A 394 -14.23 -22.02 -9.27
N GLY A 395 -15.16 -21.09 -8.99
CA GLY A 395 -16.58 -21.38 -8.97
C GLY A 395 -17.12 -21.76 -10.34
N GLY A 396 -18.09 -22.67 -10.37
CA GLY A 396 -18.86 -23.03 -11.55
C GLY A 396 -20.20 -22.31 -11.62
N LEU A 397 -20.81 -22.26 -12.80
CA LEU A 397 -22.20 -21.82 -12.94
C LEU A 397 -23.11 -23.01 -12.66
N LYS A 398 -23.96 -22.92 -11.63
CA LYS A 398 -24.81 -24.04 -11.16
C LYS A 398 -24.00 -25.32 -10.85
N GLY A 399 -22.78 -25.17 -10.34
CA GLY A 399 -21.89 -26.28 -10.02
C GLY A 399 -21.11 -26.85 -11.21
N GLU A 400 -21.35 -26.37 -12.44
CA GLU A 400 -20.58 -26.79 -13.62
C GLU A 400 -19.40 -25.85 -13.91
N PRO A 401 -18.19 -26.38 -14.14
CA PRO A 401 -17.02 -25.56 -14.44
C PRO A 401 -17.19 -24.86 -15.80
N ILE A 402 -17.09 -23.53 -15.80
CA ILE A 402 -17.19 -22.71 -17.01
C ILE A 402 -15.96 -22.93 -17.91
N TRP A 403 -14.79 -23.06 -17.31
CA TRP A 403 -13.51 -23.16 -17.99
C TRP A 403 -12.96 -24.58 -17.93
N LYS A 404 -12.46 -25.10 -19.05
CA LYS A 404 -11.86 -26.44 -19.12
C LYS A 404 -10.34 -26.44 -18.91
N ALA A 405 -9.67 -25.32 -19.15
CA ALA A 405 -8.24 -25.17 -18.86
C ALA A 405 -7.86 -23.69 -18.63
N LEU A 406 -6.72 -23.47 -17.98
CA LEU A 406 -5.96 -22.21 -18.04
C LEU A 406 -4.76 -22.44 -18.97
N TYR A 407 -4.75 -21.82 -20.14
CA TYR A 407 -3.59 -21.88 -21.02
C TYR A 407 -2.58 -20.82 -20.61
N SER A 408 -1.34 -21.23 -20.33
CA SER A 408 -0.28 -20.35 -19.88
C SER A 408 0.89 -20.39 -20.85
N ILE A 409 1.52 -19.23 -21.08
CA ILE A 409 2.72 -19.09 -21.89
C ILE A 409 3.79 -18.44 -21.03
N VAL A 410 4.96 -19.09 -20.96
CA VAL A 410 6.15 -18.57 -20.28
C VAL A 410 7.30 -18.41 -21.27
N ASN A 411 8.25 -17.54 -20.95
CA ASN A 411 9.48 -17.39 -21.73
C ASN A 411 10.57 -18.40 -21.34
N GLN A 412 11.77 -18.26 -21.89
CA GLN A 412 12.91 -19.15 -21.60
C GLN A 412 13.37 -19.11 -20.13
N TRP A 413 13.03 -18.06 -19.38
CA TRP A 413 13.36 -17.89 -17.96
C TRP A 413 12.20 -18.27 -17.05
N GLU A 414 11.15 -18.89 -17.59
CA GLU A 414 9.95 -19.31 -16.85
C GLU A 414 9.13 -18.14 -16.29
N GLU A 415 9.32 -16.95 -16.84
CA GLU A 415 8.50 -15.79 -16.54
C GLU A 415 7.20 -15.87 -17.33
N VAL A 416 6.07 -15.67 -16.66
CA VAL A 416 4.74 -15.71 -17.27
C VAL A 416 4.61 -14.56 -18.24
N ARG A 417 4.29 -14.86 -19.51
CA ARG A 417 4.07 -13.86 -20.56
C ARG A 417 2.59 -13.62 -20.85
N GLY A 418 1.78 -14.65 -20.69
CA GLY A 418 0.34 -14.56 -20.88
C GLY A 418 -0.36 -15.77 -20.29
N HIS A 419 -1.61 -15.56 -19.89
CA HIS A 419 -2.52 -16.62 -19.54
C HIS A 419 -3.92 -16.32 -20.08
N CYS A 420 -4.68 -17.36 -20.38
CA CYS A 420 -6.05 -17.23 -20.85
C CYS A 420 -6.88 -18.42 -20.37
N PHE A 421 -8.00 -18.14 -19.71
CA PHE A 421 -8.99 -19.17 -19.41
C PHE A 421 -9.64 -19.63 -20.71
N ALA A 422 -9.61 -20.94 -20.95
CA ALA A 422 -10.10 -21.54 -22.18
C ALA A 422 -11.35 -22.39 -21.89
N LEU A 423 -12.43 -22.13 -22.63
CA LEU A 423 -13.69 -22.89 -22.56
C LEU A 423 -13.49 -24.35 -23.00
N THR A 424 -12.54 -24.59 -23.90
CA THR A 424 -12.13 -25.91 -24.38
C THR A 424 -10.61 -25.98 -24.47
N LYS A 425 -10.06 -27.19 -24.57
CA LYS A 425 -8.60 -27.42 -24.79
C LYS A 425 -8.13 -27.04 -26.20
N SER A 426 -8.98 -26.43 -27.01
CA SER A 426 -8.65 -26.00 -28.37
C SER A 426 -7.81 -24.73 -28.37
N LEU A 427 -6.77 -24.72 -29.20
CA LEU A 427 -5.92 -23.55 -29.42
C LEU A 427 -6.66 -22.38 -30.10
N SER A 428 -7.86 -22.61 -30.65
CA SER A 428 -8.72 -21.53 -31.13
C SER A 428 -9.09 -20.53 -30.04
N ASN A 429 -9.25 -20.98 -28.80
CA ASN A 429 -9.65 -20.12 -27.68
C ASN A 429 -8.53 -19.18 -27.21
N VAL A 430 -7.28 -19.46 -27.58
CA VAL A 430 -6.12 -18.69 -27.11
C VAL A 430 -5.55 -17.77 -28.20
N ARG A 431 -6.28 -17.64 -29.33
CA ARG A 431 -5.86 -16.84 -30.49
C ARG A 431 -5.58 -15.39 -30.12
N ASP A 432 -6.52 -14.77 -29.42
CA ASP A 432 -6.47 -13.34 -29.15
C ASP A 432 -5.36 -13.02 -28.17
N MET A 433 -5.13 -13.89 -27.18
CA MET A 433 -3.97 -13.79 -26.29
C MET A 433 -2.66 -13.86 -27.10
N MET A 434 -2.52 -14.80 -28.03
CA MET A 434 -1.32 -14.90 -28.88
C MET A 434 -1.08 -13.65 -29.74
N ARG A 435 -2.16 -13.10 -30.32
CA ARG A 435 -2.09 -11.84 -31.10
C ARG A 435 -1.65 -10.66 -30.23
N LEU A 436 -2.22 -10.53 -29.02
CA LEU A 436 -1.86 -9.47 -28.08
C LEU A 436 -0.39 -9.58 -27.64
N ILE A 437 0.09 -10.80 -27.41
CA ILE A 437 1.51 -11.05 -27.11
C ILE A 437 2.38 -10.58 -28.27
N GLN A 438 2.08 -10.99 -29.51
CA GLN A 438 2.87 -10.59 -30.68
C GLN A 438 2.89 -9.08 -30.87
N ALA A 439 1.73 -8.41 -30.78
CA ALA A 439 1.63 -6.96 -30.87
C ALA A 439 2.44 -6.26 -29.77
N SER A 440 2.45 -6.83 -28.55
CA SER A 440 3.24 -6.26 -27.45
C SER A 440 4.75 -6.45 -27.65
N LEU A 441 5.21 -7.58 -28.24
CA LEU A 441 6.62 -7.78 -28.58
C LEU A 441 7.09 -6.73 -29.60
N GLU A 442 6.30 -6.54 -30.66
CA GLU A 442 6.58 -5.54 -31.70
C GLU A 442 6.62 -4.12 -31.11
N LYS A 443 5.62 -3.76 -30.30
CA LYS A 443 5.55 -2.44 -29.65
C LYS A 443 6.74 -2.13 -28.75
N VAL A 444 7.30 -3.15 -28.09
CA VAL A 444 8.46 -3.01 -27.19
C VAL A 444 9.79 -3.12 -27.95
N GLY A 445 9.78 -3.58 -29.21
CA GLY A 445 10.98 -3.79 -30.02
C GLY A 445 11.67 -5.14 -29.79
N HIS A 446 10.96 -6.12 -29.21
CA HIS A 446 11.46 -7.49 -29.08
C HIS A 446 11.32 -8.26 -30.40
N PRO A 447 12.21 -9.21 -30.70
CA PRO A 447 12.04 -10.09 -31.84
C PRO A 447 10.78 -10.96 -31.70
N PRO A 448 10.16 -11.38 -32.81
CA PRO A 448 9.03 -12.30 -32.78
C PRO A 448 9.44 -13.66 -32.22
N THR A 449 8.48 -14.38 -31.62
CA THR A 449 8.72 -15.73 -31.08
C THR A 449 9.21 -16.68 -32.17
N SER A 450 10.41 -17.23 -31.97
CA SER A 450 11.04 -18.14 -32.93
C SER A 450 10.71 -19.60 -32.63
N ILE A 451 10.60 -19.99 -31.36
CA ILE A 451 10.38 -21.37 -30.93
C ILE A 451 9.22 -21.43 -29.94
N LEU A 452 8.34 -22.41 -30.12
CA LEU A 452 7.24 -22.71 -29.19
C LEU A 452 7.29 -24.17 -28.76
N TYR A 453 7.54 -24.41 -27.48
CA TYR A 453 7.45 -25.71 -26.84
C TYR A 453 6.03 -25.96 -26.34
N THR A 454 5.49 -27.13 -26.68
CA THR A 454 4.15 -27.57 -26.32
C THR A 454 4.11 -29.10 -26.30
N ASP A 455 3.23 -29.66 -25.49
CA ASP A 455 2.95 -31.09 -25.39
C ASP A 455 2.27 -31.65 -26.65
N SER A 456 1.55 -30.80 -27.40
CA SER A 456 0.83 -31.16 -28.63
C SER A 456 1.36 -30.39 -29.86
N PRO A 457 2.55 -30.75 -30.38
CA PRO A 457 3.15 -30.05 -31.51
C PRO A 457 2.31 -30.17 -32.78
N GLN A 458 1.62 -31.30 -33.01
CA GLN A 458 0.79 -31.50 -34.21
C GLN A 458 -0.41 -30.56 -34.26
N SER A 459 -1.17 -30.43 -33.17
CA SER A 459 -2.31 -29.52 -33.08
C SER A 459 -1.88 -28.05 -33.21
N THR A 460 -0.71 -27.72 -32.66
CA THR A 460 -0.10 -26.39 -32.72
C THR A 460 0.39 -26.04 -34.12
N CYS A 461 1.04 -26.98 -34.81
CA CYS A 461 1.44 -26.82 -36.22
C CYS A 461 0.23 -26.58 -37.13
N TYR A 462 -0.83 -27.38 -36.98
CA TYR A 462 -2.07 -27.21 -37.74
C TYR A 462 -2.74 -25.86 -37.46
N TYR A 463 -2.75 -25.44 -36.20
CA TYR A 463 -3.31 -24.15 -35.82
C TYR A 463 -2.57 -22.97 -36.45
N ARG A 464 -1.23 -23.03 -36.48
CA ARG A 464 -0.38 -21.99 -37.05
C ARG A 464 -0.49 -21.94 -38.59
N SER A 465 -0.59 -23.09 -39.25
CA SER A 465 -0.77 -23.13 -40.71
C SER A 465 -2.14 -22.62 -41.16
N THR A 466 -3.17 -22.83 -40.35
CA THR A 466 -4.54 -22.34 -40.62
C THR A 466 -4.76 -20.90 -40.17
N ASN A 467 -3.90 -20.37 -39.30
CA ASN A 467 -3.97 -18.99 -38.80
C ASN A 467 -2.58 -18.36 -38.78
N PRO A 468 -1.97 -18.13 -39.96
CA PRO A 468 -0.70 -17.42 -40.02
C PRO A 468 -0.89 -16.05 -39.35
N PRO A 469 0.06 -15.62 -38.50
CA PRO A 469 0.03 -14.24 -38.01
C PRO A 469 -0.03 -13.32 -39.22
N GLN A 470 -1.00 -12.40 -39.25
CA GLN A 470 -1.04 -11.32 -40.23
C GLN A 470 0.18 -10.43 -39.96
N LEU A 471 1.32 -10.83 -40.51
CA LEU A 471 2.53 -10.03 -40.49
C LEU A 471 2.37 -8.92 -41.53
N PRO A 472 2.75 -7.67 -41.21
CA PRO A 472 3.08 -6.73 -42.28
C PRO A 472 4.18 -7.36 -43.18
N PRO A 473 4.18 -7.07 -44.48
CA PRO A 473 5.16 -7.66 -45.39
C PRO A 473 6.58 -7.40 -44.87
N PRO A 474 7.48 -8.40 -44.95
CA PRO A 474 8.84 -8.23 -44.48
C PRO A 474 9.49 -7.03 -45.18
N SER A 475 10.21 -6.21 -44.41
CA SER A 475 11.12 -5.21 -44.96
C SER A 475 12.02 -5.90 -46.00
N PRO A 476 12.21 -5.32 -47.20
CA PRO A 476 13.03 -5.93 -48.24
C PRO A 476 14.46 -6.13 -47.71
N GLY A 477 14.81 -7.37 -47.36
CA GLY A 477 16.12 -7.74 -46.81
C GLY A 477 16.11 -8.80 -45.69
N CYS A 478 14.98 -9.10 -45.05
CA CYS A 478 14.91 -10.16 -44.03
C CYS A 478 14.51 -11.52 -44.64
N THR A 479 15.43 -12.49 -44.61
CA THR A 479 15.14 -13.90 -44.91
C THR A 479 14.22 -14.51 -43.83
N PRO A 480 13.33 -15.47 -44.18
CA PRO A 480 12.48 -16.13 -43.19
C PRO A 480 13.33 -17.06 -42.33
N ALA A 481 13.45 -16.76 -41.03
CA ALA A 481 14.06 -17.69 -40.09
C ALA A 481 13.17 -18.94 -39.95
N GLY A 482 13.72 -20.11 -40.31
CA GLY A 482 13.08 -21.40 -40.10
C GLY A 482 12.85 -21.67 -38.61
N VAL A 483 11.64 -22.11 -38.28
CA VAL A 483 11.21 -22.39 -36.89
C VAL A 483 11.49 -23.85 -36.57
N LEU A 484 12.35 -24.09 -35.58
CA LEU A 484 12.58 -25.40 -34.98
C LEU A 484 11.56 -25.66 -33.86
N LEU A 485 10.80 -26.75 -33.95
CA LEU A 485 9.95 -27.26 -32.88
C LEU A 485 10.71 -28.33 -32.09
N GLY A 486 10.86 -28.13 -30.79
CA GLY A 486 11.40 -29.14 -29.88
C GLY A 486 10.28 -29.81 -29.08
N THR A 487 10.33 -31.13 -28.96
CA THR A 487 9.45 -31.92 -28.08
C THR A 487 10.05 -32.03 -26.69
N LEU A 488 9.27 -31.70 -25.66
CA LEU A 488 9.63 -32.00 -24.27
C LEU A 488 9.27 -33.46 -23.97
N ARG A 489 10.26 -34.37 -24.01
CA ARG A 489 10.12 -35.68 -23.37
C ARG A 489 10.30 -35.49 -21.86
N ARG A 490 9.25 -35.69 -21.06
CA ARG A 490 9.42 -35.95 -19.63
C ARG A 490 10.16 -37.29 -19.50
N SER A 491 11.38 -37.27 -18.96
CA SER A 491 12.05 -38.48 -18.49
C SER A 491 11.34 -38.94 -17.23
N SER A 492 10.46 -39.93 -17.37
CA SER A 492 9.99 -40.75 -16.26
C SER A 492 10.92 -41.95 -16.10
N GLU A 493 12.06 -41.73 -15.44
CA GLU A 493 12.97 -42.73 -14.86
C GLU A 493 13.64 -41.99 -13.68
N GLY A 494 13.70 -42.40 -12.42
CA GLY A 494 13.36 -43.64 -11.73
C GLY A 494 14.24 -43.72 -10.49
N THR A 495 13.73 -43.30 -9.32
CA THR A 495 13.90 -43.90 -7.96
C THR A 495 13.21 -43.05 -6.92
#